data_AF-A0A9E3X8N3-F1
#
_entry.id   AF-A0A9E3X8N3-F1
#
_cell.length_a   1.000
_cell.length_b   1.000
_cell.length_c   1.000
_cell.angle_alpha   90.00
_cell.angle_beta   90.00
_cell.angle_gamma   90.00
#
_symmetry.space_group_name_H-M   'P 1'
#
loop_
_entity.id
_entity.type
_entity.pdbx_description
1 polymer ?
#
loop_
_entity_poly.entity_id
_entity_poly.type
_entity_poly.pdbx_seq_one_letter_code
_entity_poly.pdbx_strand_id
1 'polypeptide(L)' 'MLTAEERQTQITKFRRLPRQLRTLVERLGDEQLTTRYLPNEWTVAQNVHHLADAHMN' A
#
# COMPACT_ATOMS: atom_id res chain seq x y z
N MET A 1 -10.08 -22.31 -11.26
CA MET A 1 -9.24 -22.20 -10.05
C MET A 1 -7.83 -21.85 -10.47
N LEU A 2 -7.09 -21.05 -9.69
CA LEU A 2 -5.69 -20.73 -10.00
C LEU A 2 -4.82 -21.98 -9.97
N THR A 3 -3.89 -22.08 -10.93
CA THR A 3 -2.81 -23.08 -10.90
C THR A 3 -1.87 -22.82 -9.71
N ALA A 4 -1.00 -23.78 -9.40
CA ALA A 4 0.01 -23.59 -8.36
C ALA A 4 0.95 -22.42 -8.68
N GLU A 5 1.33 -22.27 -9.94
CA GLU A 5 2.21 -21.19 -10.41
C GLU A 5 1.54 -19.82 -10.33
N GLU A 6 0.28 -19.71 -10.78
CA GLU A 6 -0.48 -18.47 -10.69
C GLU A 6 -0.66 -18.05 -9.23
N ARG A 7 -0.95 -19.00 -8.33
CA ARG A 7 -1.05 -18.75 -6.89
C ARG A 7 0.28 -18.28 -6.30
N GLN A 8 1.38 -18.93 -6.66
CA GLN A 8 2.71 -18.54 -6.20
C GLN A 8 3.10 -17.13 -6.69
N THR A 9 2.69 -16.77 -7.91
CA THR A 9 2.85 -15.43 -8.46
C THR A 9 2.09 -14.39 -7.63
N GLN A 10 0.82 -14.65 -7.28
CA GLN A 10 0.05 -13.73 -6.44
C GLN A 10 0.64 -13.59 -5.04
N ILE A 11 1.01 -14.68 -4.40
CA ILE A 11 1.67 -14.66 -3.07
C ILE A 11 2.95 -13.80 -3.13
N THR A 12 3.74 -13.95 -4.19
CA THR A 12 4.97 -13.16 -4.36
C THR A 12 4.69 -11.67 -4.53
N LYS A 13 3.60 -11.30 -5.23
CA LYS A 13 3.17 -9.90 -5.35
C LYS A 13 2.77 -9.32 -4.00
N PHE A 14 1.93 -10.01 -3.23
CA PHE A 14 1.54 -9.57 -1.88
C PHE A 14 2.75 -9.38 -0.95
N ARG A 15 3.72 -10.30 -0.98
CA ARG A 15 4.96 -10.18 -0.18
C ARG A 15 5.81 -8.96 -0.55
N ARG A 16 5.77 -8.50 -1.80
CA ARG A 16 6.59 -7.36 -2.25
C ARG A 16 5.95 -6.01 -1.93
N LEU A 17 4.63 -5.95 -1.77
CA LEU A 17 3.89 -4.70 -1.61
C LEU A 17 4.41 -3.82 -0.45
N PRO A 18 4.65 -4.32 0.78
CA PRO A 18 5.08 -3.46 1.89
C PRO A 18 6.41 -2.75 1.60
N ARG A 19 7.36 -3.44 0.96
CA ARG A 19 8.64 -2.85 0.57
C ARG A 19 8.46 -1.79 -0.52
N GLN A 20 7.65 -2.08 -1.54
CA GLN A 20 7.37 -1.12 -2.61
C GLN A 20 6.70 0.14 -2.08
N LEU A 21 5.71 -0.02 -1.18
CA LEU A 21 5.03 1.10 -0.54
C LEU A 21 5.99 1.93 0.30
N ARG A 22 6.87 1.29 1.09
CA ARG A 22 7.92 1.98 1.86
C ARG A 22 8.81 2.85 0.97
N THR A 23 9.33 2.30 -0.13
CA THR A 23 10.20 3.05 -1.06
C THR A 23 9.50 4.27 -1.67
N LEU A 24 8.19 4.19 -1.90
CA LEU A 24 7.42 5.32 -2.44
C LEU A 24 7.20 6.43 -1.40
N VAL A 25 6.99 6.07 -0.13
CA VAL A 25 6.60 7.03 0.91
C VAL A 25 7.77 7.52 1.78
N GLU A 26 8.92 6.84 1.78
CA GLU A 26 10.05 7.17 2.66
C GLU A 26 10.66 8.56 2.43
N ARG A 27 10.43 9.16 1.26
CA ARG A 27 10.92 10.50 0.91
C ARG A 27 9.89 11.61 1.08
N LEU A 28 8.66 11.26 1.47
CA LEU A 28 7.58 12.23 1.66
C LEU A 28 7.70 12.86 3.05
N GLY A 29 7.64 14.20 3.10
CA GLY A 29 7.52 14.94 4.35
C GLY A 29 6.09 14.92 4.90
N ASP A 30 5.93 15.39 6.15
CA ASP A 30 4.64 15.40 6.86
C ASP A 30 3.54 16.11 6.08
N GLU A 31 3.84 17.25 5.46
CA GLU A 31 2.89 17.98 4.62
C GLU A 31 2.41 17.12 3.45
N GLN A 32 3.31 16.46 2.73
CA GLN A 32 2.96 15.59 1.59
C GLN A 32 2.18 14.35 2.04
N LEU A 33 2.51 13.80 3.21
CA LEU A 33 1.82 12.64 3.77
C LEU A 33 0.38 12.96 4.22
N THR A 34 0.14 14.20 4.63
CA THR A 34 -1.14 14.65 5.21
C THR A 34 -1.96 15.56 4.28
N THR A 35 -1.41 15.93 3.12
CA THR A 35 -2.13 16.70 2.10
C THR A 35 -3.31 15.91 1.55
N ARG A 36 -4.48 16.56 1.47
CA ARG A 36 -5.65 16.04 0.76
C ARG A 36 -5.63 16.56 -0.68
N TYR A 37 -5.03 15.77 -1.58
CA TYR A 37 -4.92 16.13 -3.00
C TYR A 37 -6.28 16.29 -3.70
N LEU A 38 -7.31 15.59 -3.20
CA LEU A 38 -8.69 15.70 -3.67
C LEU A 38 -9.62 16.06 -2.51
N PRO A 39 -10.66 16.88 -2.73
CA PRO A 39 -11.68 17.15 -1.72
C PRO A 39 -12.34 15.85 -1.24
N ASN A 40 -12.50 15.72 0.08
CA ASN A 40 -13.15 14.57 0.75
C ASN A 40 -12.44 13.21 0.65
N GLU A 41 -11.27 13.13 0.02
CA GLU A 41 -10.47 11.91 -0.08
C GLU A 41 -9.48 11.75 1.09
N TRP A 42 -8.93 10.55 1.18
CA TRP A 42 -7.90 10.21 2.17
C TRP A 42 -6.54 10.82 1.84
N THR A 43 -5.78 11.10 2.89
CA THR A 43 -4.37 11.46 2.76
C THR A 43 -3.53 10.23 2.39
N VAL A 44 -2.28 10.46 1.95
CA VAL A 44 -1.34 9.35 1.69
C VAL A 44 -1.15 8.50 2.94
N ALA A 45 -1.01 9.12 4.12
CA ALA A 45 -0.85 8.40 5.39
C ALA A 45 -2.07 7.52 5.72
N GLN A 46 -3.29 8.00 5.47
CA GLN A 46 -4.52 7.24 5.69
C GLN A 46 -4.63 6.04 4.74
N ASN A 47 -4.30 6.23 3.46
CA ASN A 47 -4.24 5.14 2.48
C ASN A 47 -3.23 4.06 2.88
N VAL A 48 -2.02 4.45 3.30
CA VAL A 48 -0.98 3.52 3.77
C VAL A 48 -1.46 2.75 5.00
N HIS A 49 -2.08 3.44 5.98
CA HIS A 49 -2.62 2.80 7.17
C HIS A 49 -3.72 1.80 6.84
N HIS A 50 -4.66 2.17 5.96
CA HIS A 50 -5.75 1.27 5.56
C HIS A 50 -5.24 0.04 4.80
N LEU A 51 -4.25 0.19 3.92
CA LEU A 51 -3.63 -0.95 3.23
C LEU A 51 -2.97 -1.93 4.21
N ALA A 52 -2.33 -1.43 5.27
CA ALA A 52 -1.76 -2.28 6.30
C ALA A 52 -2.85 -3.05 7.07
N ASP A 53 -3.90 -2.34 7.50
CA ASP A 53 -5.04 -2.92 8.23
C ASP A 53 -5.76 -4.00 7.40
N ALA A 54 -6.09 -3.71 6.13
CA ALA A 54 -6.74 -4.65 5.23
C ALA A 54 -5.90 -5.86 4.84
N HIS A 55 -4.58 -5.83 5.04
CA HIS A 55 -3.67 -6.95 4.78
C HIS A 55 -3.40 -7.81 6.01
N MET A 56 -3.67 -7.29 7.20
CA MET A 56 -3.49 -7.99 8.47
C MET A 56 -4.77 -8.68 8.97
N ASN A 57 -5.93 -8.23 8.49
CA ASN A 57 -7.27 -8.77 8.81
C ASN A 57 -7.85 -9.56 7.64
#